data_AF-A0A930RRW1-F1
#
_entry.id   AF-A0A930RRW1-F1
#
_cell.length_a   1.000
_cell.length_b   1.000
_cell.length_c   1.000
_cell.angle_alpha   90.00
_cell.angle_beta   90.00
_cell.angle_gamma   90.00
#
_symmetry.space_group_name_H-M   'P 1'
#
loop_
_entity.id
_entity.type
_entity.pdbx_description
1 polymer ?
#
loop_
_entity_poly.entity_id
_entity_poly.type
_entity_poly.pdbx_seq_one_letter_code
_entity_poly.pdbx_strand_id
1 'polypeptide(L)'
;MNRLNSTNLRQIEGGRIVKQGDSASLFGFELLDEYWKPVELEGENATITLASPKGKAIFQGVVTNSKVMFRISKALPVESYLVEVSCGGYVFPSDQNVRVDVIQSADEYTSEQVLALVKNDVKEEIGKFIREHQESGIVEEFPDLTTLYNLAKI
;
A
#
# COMPACT_ATOMS: atom_id res chain seq x y z
N MET A 1 -19.52 -16.93 -14.56
CA MET A 1 -19.21 -15.77 -13.69
C MET A 1 -18.04 -15.03 -14.31
N ASN A 2 -18.16 -13.72 -14.51
CA ASN A 2 -17.02 -12.89 -14.89
C ASN A 2 -16.18 -12.66 -13.64
N ARG A 3 -14.87 -12.87 -13.75
CA ARG A 3 -13.92 -12.59 -12.68
C ARG A 3 -13.63 -11.10 -12.68
N LEU A 4 -13.67 -10.48 -11.52
CA LEU A 4 -13.39 -9.04 -11.37
C LEU A 4 -11.91 -8.78 -11.09
N ASN A 5 -11.24 -9.67 -10.35
CA ASN A 5 -9.86 -9.49 -9.90
C ASN A 5 -8.95 -10.64 -10.38
N SER A 6 -7.70 -10.32 -10.66
CA SER A 6 -6.64 -11.30 -10.95
C SER A 6 -6.04 -11.93 -9.69
N THR A 7 -6.12 -11.23 -8.56
CA THR A 7 -5.63 -11.64 -7.24
C THR A 7 -6.61 -11.15 -6.20
N ASN A 8 -6.68 -11.83 -5.06
CA ASN A 8 -7.63 -11.50 -3.99
C ASN A 8 -6.95 -11.62 -2.62
N LEU A 9 -7.45 -10.85 -1.65
CA LEU A 9 -6.96 -10.85 -0.28
C LEU A 9 -8.08 -11.24 0.67
N ARG A 10 -7.80 -12.12 1.64
CA ARG A 10 -8.77 -12.48 2.70
C ARG A 10 -8.13 -12.34 4.07
N GLN A 11 -8.76 -11.59 4.96
CA GLN A 11 -8.31 -11.55 6.36
C GLN A 11 -8.62 -12.88 7.05
N ILE A 12 -7.61 -13.46 7.71
CA ILE A 12 -7.69 -14.75 8.41
C ILE A 12 -7.26 -14.67 9.87
N GLU A 13 -6.62 -13.57 10.29
CA GLU A 13 -6.19 -13.35 11.68
C GLU A 13 -6.32 -11.88 12.07
N GLY A 14 -6.60 -11.65 13.35
CA GLY A 14 -6.91 -10.34 13.89
C GLY A 14 -8.32 -9.84 13.54
N GLY A 15 -8.74 -8.77 14.21
CA GLY A 15 -9.97 -8.06 13.90
C GLY A 15 -9.74 -6.95 12.87
N ARG A 16 -10.82 -6.30 12.45
CA ARG A 16 -10.77 -5.08 11.62
C ARG A 16 -10.29 -3.85 12.41
N ILE A 17 -10.63 -3.78 13.70
CA ILE A 17 -10.38 -2.60 14.54
C ILE A 17 -9.22 -2.88 15.49
N VAL A 18 -8.32 -1.92 15.64
CA VAL A 18 -7.20 -1.97 16.58
C VAL A 18 -7.01 -0.62 17.27
N LYS A 19 -6.58 -0.66 18.52
CA LYS A 19 -6.26 0.54 19.30
C LYS A 19 -4.89 1.07 18.88
N GLN A 20 -4.76 2.38 18.80
CA GLN A 20 -3.49 3.05 18.58
C GLN A 20 -2.46 2.57 19.61
N GLY A 21 -1.30 2.11 19.12
CA GLY A 21 -0.20 1.61 19.94
C GLY A 21 -0.33 0.18 20.47
N ASP A 22 -1.40 -0.54 20.12
CA ASP A 22 -1.43 -1.99 20.27
C ASP A 22 -0.45 -2.64 19.28
N SER A 23 0.73 -2.96 19.80
CA SER A 23 1.82 -3.58 19.05
C SER A 23 1.85 -5.11 19.14
N ALA A 24 0.96 -5.71 19.93
CA ALA A 24 0.93 -7.14 20.18
C ALA A 24 -0.04 -7.88 19.25
N SER A 25 -1.15 -7.22 18.88
CA SER A 25 -2.14 -7.74 17.94
C SER A 25 -1.50 -8.19 16.63
N LEU A 26 -1.82 -9.43 16.26
CA LEU A 26 -1.37 -10.07 15.02
C LEU A 26 -2.45 -9.91 13.95
N PHE A 27 -2.04 -9.53 12.75
CA PHE A 27 -2.89 -9.47 11.58
C PHE A 27 -2.43 -10.49 10.56
N GLY A 28 -3.37 -11.12 9.89
CA GLY A 28 -3.09 -12.16 8.90
C GLY A 28 -3.97 -12.03 7.68
N PHE A 29 -3.35 -12.16 6.52
CA PHE A 29 -4.02 -12.13 5.23
C PHE A 29 -3.58 -13.32 4.39
N GLU A 30 -4.57 -14.02 3.83
CA GLU A 30 -4.37 -15.09 2.86
C GLU A 30 -4.38 -14.52 1.45
N LEU A 31 -3.40 -14.95 0.66
CA LEU A 31 -3.12 -14.51 -0.70
C LEU A 31 -3.78 -15.50 -1.67
N LEU A 32 -4.68 -15.00 -2.50
CA LEU A 32 -5.54 -15.83 -3.34
C LEU A 32 -5.45 -15.43 -4.82
N ASP A 33 -5.63 -16.40 -5.71
CA ASP A 33 -5.72 -16.20 -7.16
C ASP A 33 -7.12 -15.71 -7.59
N GLU A 34 -7.37 -15.61 -8.89
CA GLU A 34 -8.66 -15.18 -9.45
C GLU A 34 -9.81 -16.19 -9.21
N TYR A 35 -9.49 -17.40 -8.75
CA TYR A 35 -10.42 -18.46 -8.37
C TYR A 35 -10.63 -18.57 -6.86
N TRP A 36 -10.11 -17.62 -6.06
CA TRP A 36 -10.15 -17.68 -4.61
C TRP A 36 -9.41 -18.89 -4.02
N LYS A 37 -8.38 -19.37 -4.73
CA LYS A 37 -7.52 -20.44 -4.26
C LYS A 37 -6.19 -19.87 -3.75
N PRO A 38 -5.58 -20.50 -2.73
CA PRO A 38 -4.27 -20.09 -2.22
C PRO A 38 -3.20 -20.09 -3.32
N VAL A 39 -2.39 -19.04 -3.37
CA VAL A 39 -1.25 -18.93 -4.29
C VAL A 39 0.00 -19.64 -3.76
N GLU A 40 0.83 -20.17 -4.65
CA GLU A 40 2.09 -20.82 -4.30
C GLU A 40 3.26 -19.83 -4.32
N LEU A 41 3.39 -19.04 -3.24
CA LEU A 41 4.45 -18.04 -3.06
C LEU A 41 5.26 -18.29 -1.77
N GLU A 42 5.41 -19.55 -1.36
CA GLU A 42 6.06 -19.91 -0.09
C GLU A 42 7.48 -19.34 0.01
N GLY A 43 7.78 -18.69 1.15
CA GLY A 43 9.11 -18.14 1.43
C GLY A 43 9.42 -16.81 0.75
N GLU A 44 8.54 -16.30 -0.12
CA GLU A 44 8.71 -14.99 -0.74
C GLU A 44 8.56 -13.86 0.27
N ASN A 45 9.33 -12.78 0.07
CA ASN A 45 9.20 -11.56 0.85
C ASN A 45 7.95 -10.80 0.42
N ALA A 46 7.11 -10.47 1.39
CA ALA A 46 5.90 -9.70 1.19
C ALA A 46 6.02 -8.30 1.80
N THR A 47 5.66 -7.29 1.02
CA THR A 47 5.47 -5.93 1.52
C THR A 47 3.99 -5.71 1.79
N ILE A 48 3.64 -5.43 3.04
CA ILE A 48 2.28 -5.09 3.44
C ILE A 48 2.18 -3.57 3.53
N THR A 49 1.24 -2.99 2.80
CA THR A 49 1.00 -1.55 2.78
C THR A 49 -0.36 -1.25 3.40
N LEU A 50 -0.35 -0.41 4.44
CA LEU A 50 -1.55 0.21 5.00
C LEU A 50 -1.66 1.62 4.44
N ALA A 51 -2.60 1.84 3.53
CA ALA A 51 -2.77 3.09 2.81
C ALA A 51 -3.99 3.88 3.27
N SER A 52 -3.83 5.18 3.45
CA SER A 52 -4.90 6.13 3.77
C SER A 52 -4.72 7.41 2.93
N PRO A 53 -5.72 8.30 2.87
CA PRO A 53 -5.56 9.62 2.23
C PRO A 53 -4.41 10.46 2.82
N LYS A 54 -3.99 10.20 4.07
CA LYS A 54 -2.88 10.91 4.73
C LYS A 54 -1.50 10.37 4.36
N GLY A 55 -1.44 9.21 3.70
CA GLY A 55 -0.20 8.53 3.32
C GLY A 55 -0.27 7.02 3.62
N LYS A 56 0.88 6.35 3.51
CA LYS A 56 1.02 4.91 3.71
C LYS A 56 1.99 4.56 4.85
N ALA A 57 1.71 3.45 5.51
CA ALA A 57 2.64 2.74 6.39
C ALA A 57 3.01 1.40 5.74
N ILE A 58 4.28 1.02 5.86
CA ILE A 58 4.84 -0.15 5.18
C ILE A 58 5.39 -1.12 6.23
N PHE A 59 5.02 -2.38 6.10
CA PHE A 59 5.48 -3.49 6.92
C PHE A 59 6.05 -4.58 6.01
N GLN A 60 6.93 -5.39 6.57
CA GLN A 60 7.53 -6.52 5.86
C GLN A 60 7.08 -7.82 6.52
N GLY A 61 6.91 -8.86 5.71
CA GLY A 61 6.60 -10.20 6.15
C GLY A 61 7.16 -11.23 5.17
N VAL A 62 6.97 -12.49 5.50
CA VAL A 62 7.31 -13.63 4.62
C VAL A 62 6.03 -14.41 4.41
N VAL A 63 5.83 -14.90 3.18
CA VAL A 63 4.69 -15.75 2.87
C VAL A 63 4.91 -17.14 3.43
N THR A 64 3.95 -17.62 4.22
CA THR A 64 3.94 -18.98 4.79
C THR A 64 2.54 -19.56 4.68
N ASN A 65 2.42 -20.73 4.05
CA ASN A 65 1.16 -21.38 3.70
C ASN A 65 0.18 -20.42 3.01
N SER A 66 0.69 -19.70 1.99
CA SER A 66 -0.05 -18.70 1.20
C SER A 66 -0.59 -17.53 2.02
N LYS A 67 -0.04 -17.28 3.21
CA LYS A 67 -0.46 -16.21 4.12
C LYS A 67 0.69 -15.30 4.46
N VAL A 68 0.38 -14.05 4.73
CA VAL A 68 1.30 -13.11 5.36
C VAL A 68 0.75 -12.73 6.73
N MET A 69 1.63 -12.71 7.72
CA MET A 69 1.32 -12.34 9.10
C MET A 69 2.22 -11.18 9.51
N PHE A 70 1.68 -10.17 10.18
CA PHE A 70 2.46 -9.04 10.67
C PHE A 70 1.83 -8.37 11.90
N ARG A 71 2.62 -7.54 12.57
CA ARG A 71 2.17 -6.69 13.69
C ARG A 71 2.39 -5.23 13.38
N ILE A 72 1.51 -4.37 13.89
CA ILE A 72 1.66 -2.92 13.80
C ILE A 72 2.54 -2.45 14.97
N SER A 73 3.86 -2.51 14.79
CA SER A 73 4.83 -2.28 15.87
C SER A 73 4.95 -0.83 16.35
N LYS A 74 4.27 0.13 15.70
CA LYS A 74 4.28 1.55 16.03
C LYS A 74 2.86 2.11 16.01
N ALA A 75 2.58 3.11 16.83
CA ALA A 75 1.30 3.80 16.80
C ALA A 75 1.06 4.44 15.43
N LEU A 76 -0.05 4.10 14.78
CA LEU A 76 -0.50 4.73 13.54
C LEU A 76 -1.49 5.86 13.86
N PRO A 77 -1.62 6.88 13.00
CA PRO A 77 -2.71 7.84 13.10
C PRO A 77 -4.09 7.16 13.17
N VAL A 78 -5.05 7.79 13.85
CA VAL A 78 -6.44 7.32 13.91
C VAL A 78 -7.09 7.53 12.54
N GLU A 79 -7.26 6.45 11.79
CA GLU A 79 -7.77 6.43 10.40
C GLU A 79 -8.25 5.02 10.00
N SER A 80 -8.94 4.94 8.87
CA SER A 80 -9.21 3.68 8.16
C SER A 80 -8.17 3.46 7.06
N TYR A 81 -7.51 2.31 7.09
CA TYR A 81 -6.45 1.94 6.16
C TYR A 81 -6.89 0.82 5.23
N LEU A 82 -6.70 1.03 3.92
CA LEU A 82 -6.76 -0.03 2.92
C LEU A 82 -5.51 -0.92 3.06
N VAL A 83 -5.68 -2.23 2.90
CA VAL A 83 -4.58 -3.21 3.01
C VAL A 83 -4.20 -3.75 1.64
N GLU A 84 -2.96 -3.51 1.23
CA GLU A 84 -2.39 -4.16 0.04
C GLU A 84 -1.22 -5.04 0.44
N VAL A 85 -1.06 -6.18 -0.23
CA VAL A 85 0.12 -7.03 -0.09
C VAL A 85 0.78 -7.19 -1.45
N SER A 86 2.08 -6.91 -1.53
CA SER A 86 2.87 -7.08 -2.75
C SER A 86 3.95 -8.13 -2.53
N CYS A 87 4.01 -9.13 -3.41
CA CYS A 87 4.89 -10.30 -3.25
C CYS A 87 5.03 -11.04 -4.59
N GLY A 88 6.23 -11.54 -4.93
CA GLY A 88 6.45 -12.36 -6.13
C GLY A 88 6.03 -11.71 -7.45
N GLY A 89 6.05 -10.37 -7.53
CA GLY A 89 5.57 -9.60 -8.69
C GLY A 89 4.05 -9.37 -8.73
N TYR A 90 3.29 -9.93 -7.78
CA TYR A 90 1.86 -9.70 -7.63
C TYR A 90 1.55 -8.56 -6.67
N VAL A 91 0.40 -7.92 -6.86
CA VAL A 91 -0.23 -7.01 -5.90
C VAL A 91 -1.61 -7.59 -5.58
N PHE A 92 -1.84 -7.91 -4.31
CA PHE A 92 -3.11 -8.42 -3.80
C PHE A 92 -3.92 -7.24 -3.26
N PRO A 93 -5.06 -6.91 -3.89
CA PRO A 93 -5.79 -5.67 -3.62
C PRO A 93 -6.60 -5.72 -2.31
N SER A 94 -6.89 -4.53 -1.79
CA SER A 94 -7.74 -4.27 -0.62
C SER A 94 -9.26 -4.33 -0.90
N ASP A 95 -9.66 -4.78 -2.08
CA ASP A 95 -11.07 -4.82 -2.44
C ASP A 95 -11.87 -5.77 -1.53
N GLN A 96 -13.20 -5.70 -1.63
CA GLN A 96 -14.10 -6.45 -0.74
C GLN A 96 -13.98 -6.10 0.75
N ASN A 97 -13.66 -4.83 1.05
CA ASN A 97 -13.70 -4.26 2.40
C ASN A 97 -12.57 -4.76 3.33
N VAL A 98 -11.46 -5.25 2.78
CA VAL A 98 -10.27 -5.61 3.56
C VAL A 98 -9.56 -4.34 4.04
N ARG A 99 -9.76 -4.03 5.33
CA ARG A 99 -9.31 -2.78 5.96
C ARG A 99 -8.86 -3.00 7.39
N VAL A 100 -8.00 -2.12 7.87
CA VAL A 100 -7.67 -1.98 9.29
C VAL A 100 -8.05 -0.59 9.76
N ASP A 101 -8.90 -0.51 10.78
CA ASP A 101 -9.35 0.72 11.40
C ASP A 101 -8.57 0.95 12.70
N VAL A 102 -7.76 2.00 12.74
CA VAL A 102 -7.01 2.39 13.93
C VAL A 102 -7.86 3.39 14.72
N ILE A 103 -8.21 3.04 15.96
CA ILE A 103 -8.99 3.89 16.85
C ILE A 103 -8.13 4.44 17.99
N GLN A 104 -8.52 5.60 18.53
CA GLN A 104 -7.79 6.25 19.62
C GLN A 104 -7.70 5.33 20.85
N SER A 105 -6.52 5.30 21.46
CA SER A 105 -6.33 4.66 22.77
C SER A 105 -6.93 5.53 23.89
N ALA A 106 -7.00 4.99 25.11
CA ALA A 106 -7.35 5.80 26.28
C ALA A 106 -6.24 6.81 26.60
N ASP A 107 -4.98 6.40 26.38
CA ASP A 107 -3.83 7.27 26.43
C ASP A 107 -3.71 8.06 25.11
N GLU A 108 -3.46 9.36 25.20
CA GLU A 108 -3.22 10.20 24.02
C GLU A 108 -1.78 9.99 23.54
N TYR A 109 -1.61 9.69 22.25
CA TYR A 109 -0.30 9.60 21.62
C TYR A 109 0.12 10.97 21.09
N THR A 110 1.33 11.40 21.44
CA THR A 110 1.91 12.64 20.88
C THR A 110 2.33 12.45 19.43
N SER A 111 2.48 13.54 18.69
CA SER A 111 2.94 13.53 17.29
C SER A 111 4.27 12.78 17.12
N GLU A 112 5.15 12.80 18.12
CA GLU A 112 6.44 12.11 18.10
C GLU A 112 6.31 10.59 18.27
N GLN A 113 5.26 10.13 18.96
CA GLN A 113 4.99 8.70 19.18
C GLN A 113 4.23 8.05 18.02
N VAL A 114 3.50 8.86 17.25
CA VAL A 114 2.75 8.40 16.08
C VAL A 114 3.67 8.34 14.85
N LEU A 115 3.61 7.23 14.12
CA LEU A 115 4.34 7.06 12.87
C LEU A 115 3.88 8.11 11.85
N ALA A 116 4.82 8.90 11.36
CA ALA A 116 4.61 9.74 10.19
C ALA A 116 4.40 8.86 8.96
N LEU A 117 3.26 9.02 8.29
CA LEU A 117 2.95 8.28 7.08
C LEU A 117 3.79 8.82 5.92
N VAL A 118 4.27 7.92 5.06
CA VAL A 118 4.93 8.30 3.82
C VAL A 118 3.88 8.78 2.84
N LYS A 119 4.01 10.00 2.33
CA LYS A 119 3.18 10.50 1.23
C LYS A 119 3.90 10.23 -0.09
N ASN A 120 3.18 9.75 -1.09
CA ASN A 120 3.69 9.78 -2.47
C ASN A 120 3.69 11.25 -2.90
N ASP A 121 4.83 11.93 -2.79
CA ASP A 121 4.97 13.30 -3.30
C ASP A 121 5.26 13.24 -4.79
N VAL A 122 4.23 13.51 -5.60
CA VAL A 122 4.32 13.57 -7.06
C VAL A 122 5.41 14.55 -7.51
N LYS A 123 5.66 15.64 -6.75
CA LYS A 123 6.70 16.60 -7.06
C LYS A 123 8.10 16.02 -6.84
N GLU A 124 8.27 15.20 -5.79
CA GLU A 124 9.54 14.54 -5.50
C GLU A 124 9.85 13.44 -6.53
N GLU A 125 8.84 12.65 -6.91
CA GLU A 125 8.97 11.64 -7.96
C GLU A 125 9.26 12.25 -9.34
N ILE A 126 8.59 13.36 -9.70
CA ILE A 126 8.92 14.12 -10.91
C ILE A 126 10.35 14.66 -10.83
N GLY A 127 10.77 15.21 -9.67
CA GLY A 127 12.13 15.70 -9.48
C GLY A 127 13.18 14.60 -9.63
N LYS A 128 12.91 13.41 -9.08
CA LYS A 128 13.77 12.23 -9.20
C LYS A 128 13.84 11.74 -10.65
N PHE A 129 12.70 11.64 -11.32
CA PHE A 129 12.63 11.27 -12.74
C PHE A 129 13.43 12.24 -13.61
N ILE A 130 13.26 13.55 -13.43
CA ILE A 130 14.01 14.59 -14.16
C ILE A 130 15.51 14.44 -13.93
N ARG A 131 15.95 14.21 -12.69
CA ARG A 131 17.38 14.02 -12.37
C ARG A 131 17.97 12.76 -13.00
N GLU A 132 17.23 11.66 -12.98
CA GLU A 132 17.67 10.37 -13.53
C GLU A 132 17.70 10.37 -15.07
N HIS A 133 16.89 11.20 -15.73
CA HIS A 133 16.79 11.30 -17.18
C HIS A 133 17.34 12.62 -17.74
N GLN A 134 18.08 13.38 -16.92
CA GLN A 134 18.64 14.68 -17.29
C GLN A 134 19.63 14.56 -18.46
N GLU A 135 20.34 13.44 -18.56
CA GLU A 135 21.32 13.15 -19.62
C GLU A 135 20.72 12.38 -20.81
N SER A 136 19.47 11.91 -20.71
CA SER A 136 18.82 11.08 -21.74
C SER A 136 18.11 11.88 -22.83
N GLY A 137 18.13 13.22 -22.78
CA GLY A 137 17.45 14.10 -23.74
C GLY A 137 15.92 14.16 -23.61
N ILE A 138 15.31 13.26 -22.82
CA ILE A 138 13.86 13.16 -22.60
C ILE A 138 13.25 14.45 -22.03
N VAL A 139 14.03 15.24 -21.28
CA VAL A 139 13.57 16.49 -20.66
C VAL A 139 13.57 17.68 -21.64
N GLU A 140 14.25 17.58 -22.78
CA GLU A 140 14.26 18.62 -23.82
C GLU A 140 13.05 18.51 -24.77
N GLU A 141 12.32 17.39 -24.76
CA GLU A 141 11.21 17.10 -25.67
C GLU A 141 9.82 17.30 -25.05
N PHE A 142 9.68 18.00 -23.92
CA PHE A 142 8.35 18.44 -23.50
C PHE A 142 7.83 19.46 -24.52
N PRO A 143 6.78 19.14 -25.31
CA PRO A 143 6.24 20.09 -26.26
C PRO A 143 5.72 21.29 -25.47
N ASP A 144 6.22 22.49 -25.80
CA ASP A 144 5.73 23.72 -25.20
C ASP A 144 4.19 23.77 -25.34
N LEU A 145 3.50 24.30 -24.35
CA LEU A 145 2.04 24.39 -24.33
C LEU A 145 1.51 25.09 -25.58
N THR A 146 2.29 25.99 -26.18
CA THR A 146 1.99 26.63 -27.47
C THR A 146 1.93 25.63 -28.62
N THR A 147 2.80 24.63 -28.66
CA THR A 147 2.79 23.58 -29.69
C THR A 147 1.59 22.65 -29.55
N LEU A 148 1.23 22.26 -28.32
CA LEU A 148 0.03 21.47 -28.03
C LEU A 148 -1.26 22.22 -28.41
N TYR A 149 -1.35 23.52 -28.10
CA TYR A 149 -2.49 24.35 -28.45
C TYR A 149 -2.70 24.46 -29.97
N ASN A 150 -1.61 24.53 -30.73
CA ASN A 150 -1.67 24.61 -32.19
C ASN A 150 -2.05 23.28 -32.86
N LEU A 151 -1.73 22.13 -32.26
CA LEU A 151 -2.18 20.81 -32.73
C LEU A 151 -3.68 20.57 -32.48
N ALA A 152 -4.23 21.06 -31.37
CA ALA A 152 -5.64 20.87 -31.02
C ALA A 152 -6.61 21.73 -31.85
N LYS A 153 -6.09 22.57 -32.76
CA LYS A 153 -6.87 23.51 -33.57
C LYS A 153 -6.99 23.09 -35.05
N ILE A 154 -6.51 21.89 -35.41
CA ILE A 154 -6.63 21.29 -36.75
C ILE A 154 -7.84 20.34 -36.78
#